data_AF-A0A352VMV4-F1
#
_entry.id   AF-A0A352VMV4-F1
#
_cell.length_a   1.000
_cell.length_b   1.000
_cell.length_c   1.000
_cell.angle_alpha   90.00
_cell.angle_beta   90.00
_cell.angle_gamma   90.00
#
_symmetry.space_group_name_H-M   'P 1'
#
loop_
_entity.id
_entity.type
_entity.pdbx_description
1 polymer ?
#
loop_
_entity_poly.entity_id
_entity_poly.type
_entity_poly.pdbx_seq_one_letter_code
_entity_poly.pdbx_strand_id
1 'polypeptide(L)'
;SLSALLGHAPGWGPGKTLPDGSVKLASNENALGLCESARQAVIDAIPHANRYPSDYTPELLQELAKYMGVKEENLILGAGSTEILQMTVQAFQGPKVPLVIADPTFEDVPRYQHPLSFNLIRVPLTHTYAHD
;
A
#
# COMPACT_ATOMS: atom_id res chain seq x y z
N SER A 1 15.98 -12.42 -5.40
CA SER A 1 14.67 -12.06 -4.81
C SER A 1 13.92 -13.32 -4.45
N LEU A 2 12.94 -13.26 -3.53
CA LEU A 2 12.01 -14.37 -3.27
C LEU A 2 11.31 -14.84 -4.57
N SER A 3 11.08 -13.93 -5.52
CA SER A 3 10.55 -14.24 -6.85
C SER A 3 11.45 -15.12 -7.73
N ALA A 4 12.76 -15.13 -7.47
CA ALA A 4 13.70 -16.04 -8.15
C ALA A 4 13.74 -17.43 -7.50
N LEU A 5 13.39 -17.53 -6.21
CA LEU A 5 13.33 -18.79 -5.45
C LEU A 5 11.99 -19.52 -5.59
N LEU A 6 10.90 -18.79 -5.84
CA LEU A 6 9.54 -19.33 -5.94
C LEU A 6 9.06 -19.63 -7.38
N GLY A 7 9.99 -19.72 -8.35
CA GLY A 7 9.77 -20.16 -9.73
C GLY A 7 8.33 -19.97 -10.23
N HIS A 8 7.99 -18.77 -10.72
CA HIS A 8 6.69 -18.37 -11.27
C HIS A 8 5.70 -19.52 -11.42
N ALA A 9 4.91 -19.80 -10.38
CA ALA A 9 3.78 -20.70 -10.52
C ALA A 9 2.89 -20.12 -11.64
N PRO A 10 2.69 -20.83 -12.76
CA PRO A 10 1.91 -20.30 -13.87
C PRO A 10 0.52 -19.93 -13.36
N GLY A 11 0.14 -18.66 -13.52
CA GLY A 11 -1.13 -18.12 -13.04
C GLY A 11 -1.09 -17.31 -11.75
N TRP A 12 0.05 -17.19 -11.07
CA TRP A 12 0.18 -16.34 -9.88
C TRP A 12 0.18 -14.82 -10.22
N GLY A 13 -0.41 -14.01 -9.35
CA GLY A 13 -0.47 -12.55 -9.43
C GLY A 13 -1.56 -11.97 -8.51
N PRO A 14 -1.36 -10.81 -7.88
CA PRO A 14 -2.39 -10.14 -7.08
C PRO A 14 -3.67 -9.92 -7.90
N GLY A 15 -4.83 -10.16 -7.31
CA GLY A 15 -6.13 -9.94 -7.96
C GLY A 15 -6.51 -10.96 -9.05
N LYS A 16 -5.72 -12.02 -9.28
CA LYS A 16 -6.10 -13.07 -10.24
C LYS A 16 -7.16 -14.03 -9.68
N THR A 17 -8.13 -14.37 -10.53
CA THR A 17 -9.09 -15.44 -10.28
C THR A 17 -8.36 -16.77 -10.28
N LEU A 18 -8.46 -17.52 -9.19
CA LEU A 18 -7.93 -18.88 -9.09
C LEU A 18 -9.00 -19.88 -9.56
N PRO A 19 -8.60 -21.10 -9.98
CA PRO A 19 -9.56 -22.18 -10.26
C PRO A 19 -10.51 -22.40 -9.08
N ASP A 20 -11.75 -22.78 -9.37
CA ASP A 20 -12.76 -23.08 -8.35
C ASP A 20 -12.26 -24.10 -7.32
N GLY A 21 -12.55 -23.84 -6.05
CA GLY A 21 -12.06 -24.64 -4.91
C GLY A 21 -10.67 -24.27 -4.41
N SER A 22 -9.97 -23.32 -5.05
CA SER A 22 -8.67 -22.83 -4.58
C SER A 22 -8.80 -21.97 -3.32
N VAL A 23 -7.83 -22.09 -2.41
CA VAL A 23 -7.72 -21.21 -1.22
C VAL A 23 -6.76 -20.07 -1.53
N LYS A 24 -7.23 -18.82 -1.47
CA LYS A 24 -6.41 -17.61 -1.70
C LYS A 24 -5.61 -17.23 -0.45
N LEU A 25 -4.29 -17.47 -0.45
CA LEU A 25 -3.40 -17.14 0.68
C LEU A 25 -2.14 -16.34 0.28
N ALA A 26 -2.08 -15.82 -0.94
CA ALA A 26 -0.84 -15.33 -1.53
C ALA A 26 -0.63 -13.80 -1.49
N SER A 27 -1.61 -13.03 -1.01
CA SER A 27 -1.58 -11.55 -1.09
C SER A 27 -2.00 -10.84 0.21
N ASN A 28 -2.00 -11.55 1.33
CA ASN A 28 -2.41 -11.02 2.65
C ASN A 28 -3.84 -10.40 2.66
N GLU A 29 -4.71 -10.83 1.74
CA GLU A 29 -6.11 -10.39 1.70
C GLU A 29 -6.85 -10.89 2.96
N ASN A 30 -7.75 -10.07 3.50
CA ASN A 30 -8.58 -10.48 4.64
C ASN A 30 -9.70 -11.41 4.16
N ALA A 31 -9.64 -12.69 4.57
CA ALA A 31 -10.62 -13.71 4.20
C ALA A 31 -12.05 -13.47 4.74
N LEU A 32 -12.22 -12.60 5.74
CA LEU A 32 -13.53 -12.28 6.33
C LEU A 32 -14.36 -11.32 5.46
N GLY A 33 -13.73 -10.64 4.50
CA GLY A 33 -14.35 -9.58 3.72
C GLY A 33 -14.60 -8.30 4.53
N LEU A 34 -15.39 -7.39 3.95
CA LEU A 34 -15.79 -6.15 4.62
C LEU A 34 -16.75 -6.45 5.79
N CYS A 35 -16.60 -5.71 6.88
CA CYS A 35 -17.62 -5.68 7.93
C CYS A 35 -18.95 -5.15 7.39
N GLU A 36 -20.05 -5.51 8.04
CA GLU A 36 -21.39 -5.22 7.52
C GLU A 36 -21.67 -3.74 7.35
N SER A 37 -21.22 -2.90 8.29
CA SER A 37 -21.37 -1.44 8.20
C SER A 37 -20.62 -0.85 7.01
N ALA A 38 -19.39 -1.32 6.73
CA ALA A 38 -18.62 -0.85 5.58
C ALA A 38 -19.24 -1.33 4.26
N ARG A 39 -19.73 -2.57 4.21
CA ARG A 39 -20.44 -3.10 3.04
C ARG A 39 -21.68 -2.25 2.72
N GLN A 40 -22.49 -1.94 3.73
CA GLN A 40 -23.69 -1.12 3.55
C GLN A 40 -23.33 0.30 3.10
N ALA A 41 -22.33 0.94 3.71
CA ALA A 41 -21.88 2.27 3.31
C ALA A 41 -21.42 2.33 1.84
N VAL A 42 -20.74 1.28 1.35
CA VAL A 42 -20.37 1.18 -0.07
C VAL A 42 -21.61 1.08 -0.95
N ILE A 43 -22.59 0.24 -0.59
CA ILE A 43 -23.85 0.08 -1.35
C ILE A 43 -24.60 1.42 -1.42
N ASP A 44 -24.70 2.12 -0.29
CA ASP A 44 -25.40 3.40 -0.18
C ASP A 44 -24.69 4.52 -0.96
N ALA A 45 -23.37 4.42 -1.16
CA ALA A 45 -22.59 5.38 -1.94
C ALA A 45 -22.75 5.20 -3.47
N ILE A 46 -23.13 4.02 -3.96
CA ILE A 46 -23.21 3.72 -5.42
C ILE A 46 -24.05 4.74 -6.20
N PRO A 47 -25.26 5.15 -5.77
CA PRO A 47 -26.07 6.12 -6.50
C PRO A 47 -25.41 7.49 -6.69
N HIS A 48 -24.38 7.81 -5.90
CA HIS A 48 -23.66 9.08 -5.92
C HIS A 48 -22.31 9.00 -6.65
N ALA A 49 -21.89 7.81 -7.09
CA ALA A 49 -20.57 7.56 -7.69
C ALA A 49 -20.35 8.26 -9.05
N ASN A 50 -21.40 8.86 -9.64
CA ASN A 50 -21.29 9.69 -10.84
C ASN A 50 -20.85 11.14 -10.54
N ARG A 51 -20.62 11.49 -9.28
CA ARG A 51 -20.13 12.80 -8.82
C ARG A 51 -18.76 12.65 -8.18
N TYR A 52 -17.99 13.74 -8.19
CA TYR A 52 -16.71 13.77 -7.48
C TYR A 52 -16.93 13.67 -5.97
N PRO A 53 -16.00 13.05 -5.21
CA PRO A 53 -16.14 12.78 -3.78
C PRO A 53 -15.89 14.02 -2.89
N SER A 54 -15.92 15.22 -3.47
CA SER A 54 -15.52 16.48 -2.81
C SER A 54 -16.26 16.75 -1.50
N ASP A 55 -17.50 16.27 -1.39
CA ASP A 55 -18.34 16.49 -0.22
C ASP A 55 -18.01 15.53 0.96
N TYR A 56 -17.39 14.38 0.69
CA TYR A 56 -17.13 13.33 1.69
C TYR A 56 -15.68 13.30 2.19
N THR A 57 -14.73 13.75 1.35
CA THR A 57 -13.30 13.80 1.69
C THR A 57 -13.01 14.57 3.00
N PRO A 58 -13.61 15.75 3.27
CA PRO A 58 -13.35 16.49 4.50
C PRO A 58 -13.85 15.77 5.76
N GLU A 59 -15.02 15.13 5.69
CA GLU A 59 -15.60 14.38 6.81
C GLU A 59 -14.72 13.19 7.19
N LEU A 60 -14.23 12.44 6.20
CA LEU A 60 -13.29 11.33 6.44
C LEU A 60 -11.99 11.81 7.10
N LEU A 61 -11.42 12.93 6.64
CA LEU A 61 -10.21 13.51 7.22
C LEU A 61 -10.42 13.92 8.68
N GLN A 62 -11.56 14.54 9.01
CA GLN A 62 -11.92 14.92 10.38
C GLN A 62 -12.00 13.73 11.32
N GLU A 63 -12.70 12.67 10.92
CA GLU A 63 -12.84 11.46 11.74
C GLU A 63 -11.50 10.72 11.90
N LEU A 64 -10.68 10.65 10.84
CA LEU A 64 -9.33 10.07 10.93
C LEU A 64 -8.42 10.89 11.86
N ALA A 65 -8.44 12.22 11.76
CA ALA A 65 -7.64 13.10 12.60
C ALA A 65 -7.98 12.92 14.08
N LYS A 66 -9.28 12.86 14.39
CA LYS A 66 -9.78 12.57 15.74
C LYS A 66 -9.39 11.18 16.23
N TYR A 67 -9.55 10.15 15.39
CA TYR A 67 -9.19 8.77 15.73
C TYR A 67 -7.69 8.62 16.02
N MET A 68 -6.84 9.27 15.23
CA MET A 68 -5.38 9.20 15.35
C MET A 68 -4.79 10.21 16.35
N GLY A 69 -5.58 11.17 16.83
CA GLY A 69 -5.12 12.22 17.75
C GLY A 69 -4.16 13.23 17.10
N VAL A 70 -4.32 13.50 15.81
CA VAL A 70 -3.49 14.44 15.03
C VAL A 70 -4.34 15.55 14.42
N LYS A 71 -3.71 16.56 13.81
CA LYS A 71 -4.42 17.59 13.05
C LYS A 71 -4.74 17.09 11.63
N GLU A 72 -5.81 17.58 11.03
CA GLU A 72 -6.16 17.30 9.63
C GLU A 72 -5.03 17.64 8.66
N GLU A 73 -4.30 18.73 8.91
CA GLU A 73 -3.14 19.17 8.09
C GLU A 73 -1.98 18.16 8.06
N ASN A 74 -1.98 17.17 8.95
CA ASN A 74 -0.99 16.09 8.98
C ASN A 74 -1.43 14.85 8.18
N LEU A 75 -2.61 14.86 7.58
CA LEU A 75 -3.18 13.74 6.85
C LEU A 75 -3.22 14.00 5.35
N ILE A 76 -2.92 12.95 4.59
CA ILE A 76 -3.13 12.89 3.14
C ILE A 76 -3.84 11.56 2.82
N LEU A 77 -4.88 11.63 2.00
CA LEU A 77 -5.57 10.44 1.50
C LEU A 77 -4.90 9.96 0.21
N GLY A 78 -4.81 8.65 0.06
CA GLY A 78 -4.39 7.99 -1.18
C GLY A 78 -5.30 6.80 -1.48
N ALA A 79 -5.35 6.40 -2.74
CA ALA A 79 -6.01 5.19 -3.22
C ALA A 79 -5.20 3.93 -2.83
N GLY A 80 -5.04 3.73 -1.52
CA GLY A 80 -4.15 2.74 -0.92
C GLY A 80 -2.79 3.31 -0.52
N SER A 81 -2.13 2.66 0.44
CA SER A 81 -0.84 3.11 0.97
C SER A 81 0.31 3.06 -0.05
N THR A 82 0.19 2.23 -1.08
CA THR A 82 1.10 2.18 -2.25
C THR A 82 1.29 3.56 -2.87
N GLU A 83 0.20 4.31 -3.07
CA GLU A 83 0.27 5.67 -3.64
C GLU A 83 0.98 6.63 -2.68
N ILE A 84 0.71 6.54 -1.38
CA ILE A 84 1.37 7.37 -0.37
C ILE A 84 2.88 7.07 -0.32
N LEU A 85 3.28 5.80 -0.39
CA LEU A 85 4.69 5.40 -0.44
C LEU A 85 5.38 5.94 -1.69
N GLN A 86 4.72 5.85 -2.85
CA GLN A 86 5.23 6.39 -4.11
C GLN A 86 5.41 7.91 -4.02
N MET A 87 4.39 8.65 -3.58
CA MET A 87 4.48 10.11 -3.39
C MET A 87 5.61 10.48 -2.43
N THR A 88 5.75 9.73 -1.34
CA THR A 88 6.82 9.94 -0.34
C THR A 88 8.20 9.80 -0.99
N VAL A 89 8.45 8.70 -1.71
CA VAL A 89 9.73 8.51 -2.42
C VAL A 89 9.96 9.64 -3.41
N GLN A 90 8.94 10.01 -4.19
CA GLN A 90 9.06 11.02 -5.23
C GLN A 90 9.29 12.44 -4.70
N ALA A 91 8.71 12.77 -3.54
CA ALA A 91 8.86 14.07 -2.88
C ALA A 91 10.25 14.29 -2.27
N PHE A 92 10.91 13.23 -1.80
CA PHE A 92 12.17 13.33 -1.05
C PHE A 92 13.41 12.80 -1.78
N GLN A 93 13.25 12.02 -2.85
CA GLN A 93 14.39 11.50 -3.63
C GLN A 93 15.27 12.63 -4.19
N GLY A 94 16.56 12.35 -4.35
CA GLY A 94 17.47 13.22 -5.08
C GLY A 94 18.90 12.66 -5.12
N PRO A 95 19.80 13.23 -5.93
CA PRO A 95 21.16 12.71 -6.11
C PRO A 95 21.99 12.61 -4.82
N LYS A 96 21.61 13.37 -3.79
CA LYS A 96 22.28 13.43 -2.49
C LYS A 96 21.50 12.77 -1.35
N VAL A 97 20.32 12.22 -1.64
CA VAL A 97 19.43 11.60 -0.64
C VAL A 97 19.36 10.09 -0.94
N PRO A 98 20.07 9.24 -0.17
CA PRO A 98 19.97 7.81 -0.36
C PRO A 98 18.63 7.28 0.17
N LEU A 99 18.06 6.30 -0.53
CA LEU A 99 16.97 5.48 -0.01
C LEU A 99 17.60 4.29 0.73
N VAL A 100 17.39 4.22 2.04
CA VAL A 100 17.89 3.12 2.88
C VAL A 100 16.72 2.19 3.23
N ILE A 101 16.86 0.89 2.94
CA ILE A 101 15.83 -0.11 3.21
C ILE A 101 16.41 -1.36 3.85
N ALA A 102 15.59 -2.07 4.63
CA ALA A 102 15.89 -3.42 5.09
C ALA A 102 15.83 -4.43 3.93
N ASP A 103 16.60 -5.52 4.03
CA ASP A 103 16.62 -6.59 3.04
C ASP A 103 16.46 -7.97 3.70
N PRO A 104 15.33 -8.68 3.47
CA PRO A 104 14.19 -8.32 2.61
C PRO A 104 13.19 -7.31 3.25
N THR A 105 12.40 -6.65 2.39
CA THR A 105 11.25 -5.79 2.76
C THR A 105 10.23 -5.75 1.60
N PHE A 106 9.18 -4.92 1.73
CA PHE A 106 8.20 -4.68 0.66
C PHE A 106 8.89 -4.11 -0.60
N GLU A 107 8.72 -4.81 -1.71
CA GLU A 107 9.59 -4.69 -2.88
C GLU A 107 9.28 -3.51 -3.79
N ASP A 108 8.10 -2.89 -3.66
CA ASP A 108 7.68 -1.80 -4.55
C ASP A 108 8.30 -0.46 -4.21
N VAL A 109 8.66 -0.21 -2.95
CA VAL A 109 9.31 1.05 -2.53
C VAL A 109 10.55 1.39 -3.38
N PRO A 110 11.53 0.48 -3.58
CA PRO A 110 12.67 0.74 -4.47
C PRO A 110 12.31 0.74 -5.96
N ARG A 111 11.07 0.41 -6.36
CA ARG A 111 10.59 0.47 -7.75
C ARG A 111 9.95 1.81 -8.10
N TYR A 112 9.56 2.62 -7.12
CA TYR A 112 8.99 3.97 -7.32
C TYR A 112 10.01 5.02 -7.79
N GLN A 113 11.03 4.59 -8.53
CA GLN A 113 12.08 5.43 -9.08
C GLN A 113 11.49 6.38 -10.10
N HIS A 114 11.65 7.67 -9.85
CA HIS A 114 11.48 8.71 -10.85
C HIS A 114 12.62 8.62 -11.88
N PRO A 115 12.55 9.30 -13.04
CA PRO A 115 13.67 9.39 -13.98
C PRO A 115 15.01 9.90 -13.41
N LEU A 116 15.03 10.38 -12.16
CA LEU A 116 16.25 10.75 -11.46
C LEU A 116 16.73 9.55 -10.65
N SER A 117 17.94 9.07 -10.96
CA SER A 117 18.61 8.02 -10.22
C SER A 117 18.80 8.43 -8.75
N PHE A 118 18.45 7.57 -7.80
CA PHE A 118 18.80 7.72 -6.39
C PHE A 118 19.71 6.59 -5.93
N ASN A 119 20.52 6.86 -4.90
CA ASN A 119 21.38 5.86 -4.30
C ASN A 119 20.53 4.93 -3.41
N LEU A 120 20.41 3.65 -3.77
CA LEU A 120 19.69 2.64 -2.99
C LEU A 120 20.67 1.86 -2.11
N ILE A 121 20.49 1.94 -0.79
CA ILE A 121 21.26 1.20 0.20
C ILE A 121 20.36 0.12 0.81
N ARG A 122 20.78 -1.14 0.69
CA ARG A 122 20.09 -2.30 1.28
C ARG A 122 20.86 -2.76 2.51
N VAL A 123 20.17 -2.86 3.65
CA VAL A 123 20.73 -3.31 4.92
C VAL A 123 20.18 -4.71 5.23
N PRO A 124 21.03 -5.76 5.26
CA PRO A 124 20.58 -7.10 5.61
C PRO A 124 19.95 -7.14 7.00
N LEU A 125 18.86 -7.90 7.14
CA LEU A 125 18.32 -8.21 8.47
C LEU A 125 19.34 -8.98 9.31
N THR A 126 19.19 -8.91 10.63
CA THR A 126 19.97 -9.74 11.56
C THR A 126 19.67 -11.22 11.39
N HIS A 127 20.45 -12.07 12.06
CA HIS A 127 20.20 -13.50 12.14
C HIS A 127 18.84 -13.87 12.79
N THR A 128 18.19 -12.93 13.48
CA THR A 128 16.85 -13.10 14.06
C THR A 128 15.74 -12.51 13.20
N TYR A 129 16.05 -12.05 11.98
CA TYR A 129 15.13 -11.36 11.08
C TYR A 129 14.59 -10.02 11.64
N ALA A 130 15.31 -9.41 12.57
CA ALA A 130 15.03 -8.06 13.07
C ALA A 130 15.79 -7.00 12.25
N HIS A 131 15.38 -5.74 12.43
CA HIS A 131 16.23 -4.60 12.14
C HIS A 131 17.30 -4.46 13.24
N ASP A 132 18.38 -3.74 12.91
CA ASP A 132 19.47 -3.29 13.82
C ASP A 132 19.99 -4.32 14.84
#